data_AF-A0A1D9FY86-F1
#
_entry.id   AF-A0A1D9FY86-F1
#
_cell.length_a   1.000
_cell.length_b   1.000
_cell.length_c   1.000
_cell.angle_alpha   90.00
_cell.angle_beta   90.00
_cell.angle_gamma   90.00
#
_symmetry.space_group_name_H-M   'P 1'
#
loop_
_entity.id
_entity.type
_entity.pdbx_description
1 polymer ?
#
loop_
_entity_poly.entity_id
_entity_poly.type
_entity_poly.pdbx_seq_one_letter_code
_entity_poly.pdbx_strand_id
1 'polypeptide(L)'
;MIVVEYNAKFTPPILYCMDYDATHRWEKDDCFGASLKFFEVNLDKKWYYLVGCNLSGVNAFFVRKDLVSDQFLAPFTAENYYEPARYYLWGYFAGHPASYQTLAKSLTMRSI
;
A
#
# COMPACT_ATOMS: atom_id res chain seq x y z
N MET A 1 8.22 -9.69 -3.80
CA MET A 1 6.96 -9.10 -3.28
C MET A 1 6.86 -7.67 -3.78
N ILE A 2 5.67 -7.21 -4.12
CA ILE A 2 5.38 -5.82 -4.46
C ILE A 2 4.50 -5.24 -3.35
N VAL A 3 4.78 -4.00 -2.95
CA VAL A 3 3.93 -3.22 -2.04
C VAL A 3 3.56 -1.95 -2.76
N VAL A 4 2.27 -1.63 -2.79
CA VAL A 4 1.75 -0.40 -3.39
C VAL A 4 0.80 0.27 -2.42
N GLU A 5 0.80 1.61 -2.45
CA GLU A 5 -0.23 2.39 -1.77
C GLU A 5 -1.50 2.41 -2.64
N TYR A 6 -2.65 2.14 -2.03
CA TYR A 6 -3.95 2.23 -2.69
C TYR A 6 -4.85 3.26 -2.02
N ASN A 7 -5.73 3.86 -2.82
CA ASN A 7 -6.71 4.81 -2.34
C ASN A 7 -7.93 4.07 -1.79
N ALA A 8 -7.95 3.89 -0.46
CA ALA A 8 -9.02 3.22 0.26
C ALA A 8 -10.32 4.04 0.36
N LYS A 9 -10.41 5.23 -0.26
CA LYS A 9 -11.69 5.90 -0.48
C LYS A 9 -12.60 5.08 -1.41
N PHE A 10 -11.99 4.40 -2.38
CA PHE A 10 -12.69 3.61 -3.38
C PHE A 10 -12.78 2.14 -2.97
N THR A 11 -13.89 1.78 -2.32
CA THR A 11 -14.19 0.40 -1.94
C THR A 11 -14.32 -0.51 -3.18
N PRO A 12 -13.88 -1.77 -3.14
CA PRO A 12 -14.17 -2.74 -4.20
C PRO A 12 -15.69 -2.84 -4.46
N PRO A 13 -16.14 -3.04 -5.71
CA PRO A 13 -15.34 -3.33 -6.91
C PRO A 13 -14.95 -2.06 -7.71
N ILE A 14 -14.95 -0.87 -7.10
CA ILE A 14 -14.68 0.39 -7.83
C ILE A 14 -13.29 0.32 -8.49
N LEU A 15 -13.23 0.53 -9.80
CA LEU A 15 -12.01 0.69 -10.58
C LEU A 15 -11.70 2.18 -10.73
N TYR A 16 -10.57 2.61 -10.17
CA TYR A 16 -10.09 3.97 -10.29
C TYR A 16 -8.56 3.95 -10.41
N CYS A 17 -8.03 4.78 -11.29
CA CYS A 17 -6.62 5.12 -11.39
C CYS A 17 -6.57 6.54 -11.92
N MET A 18 -5.95 7.44 -11.17
CA MET A 18 -5.68 8.78 -11.64
C MET A 18 -4.83 8.72 -12.93
N ASP A 19 -5.17 9.57 -13.90
CA ASP A 19 -4.37 9.76 -15.10
C ASP A 19 -3.03 10.42 -14.75
N TYR A 20 -1.99 10.07 -15.50
CA TYR A 20 -0.69 10.70 -15.30
C TYR A 20 -0.73 12.17 -15.76
N ASP A 21 -0.47 13.07 -14.82
CA ASP A 21 -0.24 14.50 -15.07
C ASP A 21 1.07 14.91 -14.38
N ALA A 22 2.06 15.32 -15.19
CA ALA A 22 3.39 15.71 -14.72
C ALA A 22 3.38 16.99 -13.86
N THR A 23 2.31 17.79 -13.94
CA THR A 23 2.13 19.02 -13.18
C THR A 23 1.26 18.84 -11.95
N HIS A 24 0.63 17.67 -11.80
CA HIS A 24 -0.27 17.39 -10.70
C HIS A 24 0.44 17.53 -9.34
N ARG A 25 -0.24 18.22 -8.43
CA ARG A 25 0.11 18.29 -7.01
C ARG A 25 -1.12 17.89 -6.24
N TRP A 26 -0.98 16.90 -5.38
CA TRP A 26 -2.10 16.42 -4.59
C TRP A 26 -2.62 17.53 -3.66
N GLU A 27 -3.90 17.86 -3.80
CA GLU A 27 -4.56 18.91 -3.02
C GLU A 27 -5.22 18.39 -1.72
N LYS A 28 -4.84 17.17 -1.29
CA LYS A 28 -5.43 16.46 -0.14
C LYS A 28 -6.90 16.07 -0.35
N ASP A 29 -7.32 15.95 -1.61
CA ASP A 29 -8.62 15.42 -2.02
C ASP A 29 -8.54 13.90 -2.26
N ASP A 30 -9.62 13.30 -2.79
CA ASP A 30 -9.66 11.88 -3.15
C ASP A 30 -9.18 11.58 -4.58
N CYS A 31 -8.77 12.61 -5.33
CA CYS A 31 -8.23 12.48 -6.67
C CYS A 31 -6.73 12.17 -6.58
N PHE A 32 -6.38 10.94 -6.22
CA PHE A 32 -4.99 10.47 -6.19
C PHE A 32 -4.91 8.95 -6.25
N GLY A 33 -3.77 8.45 -6.76
CA GLY A 33 -3.44 7.03 -6.75
C GLY A 33 -4.43 6.18 -7.54
N ALA A 34 -4.67 4.96 -7.06
CA ALA A 34 -5.58 4.01 -7.69
C ALA A 34 -6.32 3.18 -6.63
N SER A 35 -7.49 2.64 -7.00
CA SER A 35 -8.26 1.75 -6.12
C SER A 35 -7.60 0.38 -5.98
N LEU A 36 -7.93 -0.34 -4.90
CA LEU A 36 -7.42 -1.70 -4.70
C LEU A 36 -7.81 -2.65 -5.84
N LYS A 37 -9.05 -2.51 -6.35
CA LYS A 37 -9.54 -3.32 -7.46
C LYS A 37 -8.75 -3.07 -8.74
N PHE A 38 -8.31 -1.83 -8.98
CA PHE A 38 -7.47 -1.52 -10.12
C PHE A 38 -6.12 -2.25 -10.05
N PHE A 39 -5.50 -2.29 -8.87
CA PHE A 39 -4.25 -3.04 -8.68
C PHE A 39 -4.44 -4.54 -8.81
N GLU A 40 -5.47 -5.12 -8.19
CA GLU A 40 -5.81 -6.55 -8.35
C GLU A 40 -5.86 -6.95 -9.83
N VAL A 41 -6.70 -6.27 -10.62
CA VAL A 41 -6.92 -6.61 -12.04
C VAL A 41 -5.64 -6.44 -12.88
N ASN A 42 -4.83 -5.42 -12.62
CA ASN A 42 -3.65 -5.14 -13.45
C ASN A 42 -2.40 -5.94 -13.02
N LEU A 43 -2.26 -6.27 -11.74
CA LEU A 43 -1.17 -7.12 -11.25
C LEU A 43 -1.45 -8.60 -11.46
N ASP A 44 -2.72 -9.03 -11.51
CA ASP A 44 -3.09 -10.39 -11.91
C ASP A 44 -2.56 -10.73 -13.31
N LYS A 45 -2.72 -9.79 -14.27
CA LYS A 45 -2.17 -9.87 -15.64
C LYS A 45 -0.64 -9.94 -15.66
N LYS A 46 0.03 -9.48 -14.59
CA LYS A 46 1.49 -9.52 -14.42
C LYS A 46 1.95 -10.69 -13.56
N TRP A 47 1.09 -11.67 -13.30
CA TRP A 47 1.40 -12.89 -12.54
C TRP A 47 1.62 -12.67 -11.04
N TYR A 48 0.83 -11.77 -10.42
CA TYR A 48 0.81 -11.55 -8.98
C TYR A 48 -0.60 -11.68 -8.38
N TYR A 49 -0.69 -12.22 -7.18
CA TYR A 49 -1.91 -12.23 -6.36
C TYR A 49 -1.86 -11.13 -5.30
N LEU A 50 -3.01 -10.51 -5.04
CA LEU A 50 -3.24 -9.71 -3.84
C LEU A 50 -3.35 -10.67 -2.65
N VAL A 51 -2.49 -10.49 -1.65
CA VAL A 51 -2.42 -11.39 -0.48
C VAL A 51 -2.74 -10.71 0.86
N GLY A 52 -3.01 -9.41 0.84
CA GLY A 52 -3.43 -8.67 2.03
C GLY A 52 -3.27 -7.17 1.91
N CYS A 53 -3.87 -6.45 2.85
CA CYS A 53 -3.68 -5.02 3.07
C CYS A 53 -3.26 -4.78 4.52
N ASN A 54 -2.58 -3.66 4.78
CA ASN A 54 -2.28 -3.28 6.15
C ASN A 54 -3.53 -2.72 6.87
N LEU A 55 -3.52 -2.77 8.19
CA LEU A 55 -4.65 -2.36 9.03
C LEU A 55 -5.11 -0.91 8.79
N SER A 56 -4.20 -0.01 8.40
CA SER A 56 -4.54 1.40 8.14
C SER A 56 -5.26 1.62 6.82
N GLY A 57 -5.35 0.60 5.96
CA GLY A 57 -5.94 0.71 4.62
C GLY A 57 -5.13 1.62 3.70
N VAL A 58 -3.81 1.45 3.70
CA VAL A 58 -2.89 2.26 2.88
C VAL A 58 -2.11 1.37 1.92
N ASN A 59 -1.51 0.30 2.43
CA ASN A 59 -0.62 -0.57 1.68
C ASN A 59 -1.30 -1.88 1.31
N ALA A 60 -1.17 -2.28 0.05
CA ALA A 60 -1.56 -3.58 -0.46
C ALA A 60 -0.32 -4.40 -0.83
N PHE A 61 -0.34 -5.69 -0.51
CA PHE A 61 0.77 -6.61 -0.68
C PHE A 61 0.47 -7.62 -1.78
N PHE A 62 1.42 -7.77 -2.68
CA PHE A 62 1.29 -8.66 -3.83
C PHE A 62 2.47 -9.64 -3.90
N VAL A 63 2.15 -10.91 -4.15
CA VAL A 63 3.12 -12.01 -4.24
C VAL A 63 2.97 -12.70 -5.60
N ARG A 64 4.10 -13.11 -6.19
CA ARG A 64 4.10 -13.80 -7.49
C ARG A 64 3.35 -15.13 -7.36
N LYS A 65 2.49 -15.47 -8.32
CA LYS A 65 1.52 -16.58 -8.16
C LYS A 65 2.17 -17.93 -7.81
N ASP A 66 3.36 -18.20 -8.35
CA ASP A 66 4.15 -19.42 -8.10
C ASP A 66 4.77 -19.49 -6.70
N LEU A 67 4.81 -18.39 -5.95
CA LEU A 67 5.38 -18.32 -4.60
C LEU A 67 4.31 -18.32 -3.49
N VAL A 68 3.03 -18.22 -3.85
CA VAL A 68 1.94 -18.10 -2.87
C VAL A 68 1.68 -19.42 -2.13
N SER A 69 1.58 -20.53 -2.86
CA SER A 69 1.23 -21.85 -2.31
C SER A 69 -0.02 -21.78 -1.40
N ASP A 70 0.02 -22.38 -0.21
CA ASP A 70 -1.05 -22.39 0.81
C ASP A 70 -0.86 -21.35 1.93
N GLN A 71 0.07 -20.41 1.77
CA GLN A 71 0.43 -19.44 2.81
C GLN A 71 -0.58 -18.30 2.99
N PHE A 72 -1.52 -18.14 2.05
CA PHE A 72 -2.45 -17.01 2.02
C PHE A 72 -3.88 -17.47 1.68
N LEU A 73 -4.87 -16.81 2.27
CA LEU A 73 -6.28 -17.18 2.17
C LEU A 73 -6.94 -16.68 0.87
N ALA A 74 -7.25 -17.60 -0.04
CA ALA A 74 -8.10 -17.31 -1.20
C ALA A 74 -9.55 -16.91 -0.78
N PRO A 75 -10.29 -16.15 -1.61
CA PRO A 75 -9.92 -15.69 -2.94
C PRO A 75 -8.98 -14.47 -2.93
N PHE A 76 -8.06 -14.42 -3.90
CA PHE A 76 -7.06 -13.33 -4.04
C PHE A 76 -7.65 -12.06 -4.66
N THR A 77 -8.77 -11.60 -4.08
CA THR A 77 -9.57 -10.48 -4.58
C THR A 77 -9.55 -9.31 -3.61
N ALA A 78 -9.79 -8.11 -4.14
CA ALA A 78 -9.92 -6.89 -3.37
C ALA A 78 -11.11 -6.99 -2.41
N GLU A 79 -12.21 -7.64 -2.80
CA GLU A 79 -13.37 -7.87 -1.94
C GLU A 79 -13.03 -8.69 -0.69
N ASN A 80 -12.07 -9.61 -0.76
CA ASN A 80 -11.63 -10.42 0.37
C ASN A 80 -10.62 -9.70 1.27
N TYR A 81 -9.71 -8.93 0.67
CA TYR A 81 -8.55 -8.35 1.36
C TYR A 81 -8.63 -6.86 1.65
N TYR A 82 -9.70 -6.18 1.24
CA TYR A 82 -9.84 -4.74 1.42
C TYR A 82 -9.83 -4.35 2.89
N GLU A 83 -9.01 -3.34 3.19
CA GLU A 83 -9.07 -2.62 4.45
C GLU A 83 -9.48 -1.15 4.20
N PRO A 84 -10.44 -0.59 4.96
CA PRO A 84 -10.82 0.81 4.84
C PRO A 84 -9.71 1.73 5.36
N ALA A 85 -9.75 2.99 4.89
CA ALA A 85 -8.88 4.05 5.40
C ALA A 85 -9.12 4.25 6.91
N ARG A 86 -8.16 3.85 7.74
CA ARG A 86 -8.17 4.04 9.21
C ARG A 86 -7.04 4.95 9.65
N TYR A 87 -6.93 6.12 9.02
CA TYR A 87 -5.84 7.08 9.28
C TYR A 87 -5.78 7.55 10.75
N TYR A 88 -6.89 7.47 11.48
CA TYR A 88 -6.95 7.77 12.91
C TYR A 88 -6.06 6.83 13.76
N LEU A 89 -5.69 5.64 13.27
CA LEU A 89 -4.75 4.74 13.94
C LEU A 89 -3.30 5.28 13.92
N TRP A 90 -2.99 6.22 13.03
CA TRP A 90 -1.65 6.83 12.93
C TRP A 90 -1.39 7.89 14.02
N GLY A 91 -2.45 8.42 14.64
CA GLY A 91 -2.36 9.47 15.65
C GLY A 91 -1.84 9.03 17.02
N TYR A 92 -1.53 7.74 17.20
CA TYR A 92 -0.92 7.26 18.44
C TYR A 92 0.57 7.62 18.43
N PHE A 93 1.03 8.41 19.40
CA PHE A 93 2.45 8.70 19.65
C PHE A 93 3.18 7.44 20.17
N ALA A 94 3.26 6.39 19.35
CA ALA A 94 4.06 5.19 19.58
C ALA A 94 5.48 5.34 19.01
N GLY A 95 5.93 6.56 18.73
CA GLY A 95 7.30 6.82 18.30
C GLY A 95 8.27 6.56 19.45
N HIS A 96 9.38 5.87 19.18
CA HIS A 96 10.51 5.83 20.11
C HIS A 96 11.09 7.25 20.27
N PRO A 97 11.54 7.63 21.49
CA PRO A 97 12.23 8.89 21.69
C PRO A 97 13.42 9.03 20.74
N ALA A 98 13.59 10.22 20.16
CA ALA A 98 14.75 10.51 19.34
C ALA A 98 16.03 10.44 20.20
N SER A 99 17.11 9.92 19.61
CA SER A 99 18.42 9.85 20.25
C SER A 99 19.49 10.39 19.31
N TYR A 100 20.44 11.16 19.86
CA TYR A 100 21.62 11.60 19.12
C TYR A 100 22.46 10.43 18.59
N GLN A 101 22.37 9.26 19.23
CA GLN A 101 23.05 8.05 18.74
C GLN A 101 22.55 7.62 17.35
N THR A 102 21.26 7.79 17.06
CA THR A 102 20.69 7.49 15.75
C THR A 102 21.26 8.41 14.68
N LEU A 103 21.39 9.71 14.98
CA LEU A 103 21.98 10.68 14.07
C LEU A 103 23.45 10.37 13.80
N ALA A 104 24.24 10.13 14.86
CA ALA A 104 25.66 9.82 14.73
C ALA A 104 25.90 8.59 13.84
N LYS A 105 25.17 7.50 14.06
CA LYS A 105 25.28 6.27 13.26
C LYS A 105 24.82 6.48 11.82
N SER A 106 23.74 7.23 11.59
CA SER A 106 23.23 7.49 10.25
C SER A 106 24.20 8.29 9.39
N LEU A 107 24.89 9.27 9.98
CA LEU A 107 25.90 10.08 9.26
C LEU A 107 27.09 9.22 8.81
N THR A 108 27.55 8.30 9.65
CA THR A 108 28.62 7.36 9.29
C THR A 108 28.23 6.47 8.12
N MET A 109 26.99 5.95 8.10
CA MET A 109 26.51 5.08 7.01
C MET A 109 26.36 5.81 5.67
N ARG A 110 26.07 7.11 5.68
CA ARG A 110 25.89 7.92 4.45
C ARG A 110 27.20 8.41 3.83
N SER A 111 28.32 8.20 4.52
CA SER A 111 29.64 8.64 4.09
C SER A 111 30.41 7.54 3.32
N ILE A 112 29.75 6.42 3.03
CA ILE A 112 30.23 5.27 2.25
C ILE A 112 29.47 5.26 0.93
#